data_AF-A0A8T5E5Y9-F1
#
_entry.id   AF-A0A8T5E5Y9-F1
#
_cell.length_a   1.000
_cell.length_b   1.000
_cell.length_c   1.000
_cell.angle_alpha   90.00
_cell.angle_beta   90.00
_cell.angle_gamma   90.00
#
_symmetry.space_group_name_H-M   'P 1'
#
loop_
_entity.id
_entity.type
_entity.pdbx_description
1 polymer ?
#
loop_
_entity_poly.entity_id
_entity_poly.type
_entity_poly.pdbx_seq_one_letter_code
_entity_poly.pdbx_strand_id
1 'polypeptide(L)'
;MDNHFTVTPKFATKMLEKALQLYTPSLSEKPMAEFLADKCDDLGFEDIQIDEVGNVIAKKGTGSPRIMLCGHMDVVPGKVKVRTEGDSLYGRGASDAKAPLMAMLFAAASIEKNQGTVIFVGAVDEEGNAIGIKNIVKKEMNIDYAVFGEPSGIKQVTIAYKGRLAINLKISVPDSSHASAPWLSKNAIEESTIFVKELKEKLEADQDG
;
A
#
# COMPACT_ATOMS: atom_id res chain seq x y z
N MET A 1 -35.41 -11.11 -4.59
CA MET A 1 -34.55 -12.21 -5.08
C MET A 1 -33.14 -11.79 -4.75
N ASP A 2 -32.61 -12.28 -3.64
CA ASP A 2 -31.26 -11.95 -3.21
C ASP A 2 -30.27 -12.71 -4.09
N ASN A 3 -29.70 -12.01 -5.07
CA ASN A 3 -28.62 -12.55 -5.88
C ASN A 3 -27.38 -12.66 -4.98
N HIS A 4 -27.18 -13.84 -4.40
CA HIS A 4 -26.03 -14.12 -3.57
C HIS A 4 -24.79 -14.27 -4.47
N PHE A 5 -23.94 -13.24 -4.50
CA PHE A 5 -22.72 -13.23 -5.28
C PHE A 5 -21.69 -14.16 -4.63
N THR A 6 -21.34 -15.26 -5.29
CA THR A 6 -20.34 -16.22 -4.81
C THR A 6 -19.03 -16.05 -5.57
N VAL A 7 -17.98 -15.61 -4.88
CA VAL A 7 -16.62 -15.52 -5.43
C VAL A 7 -16.00 -16.91 -5.46
N THR A 8 -15.85 -17.48 -6.64
CA THR A 8 -15.09 -18.72 -6.80
C THR A 8 -13.58 -18.44 -6.81
N PRO A 9 -12.73 -19.37 -6.34
CA PRO A 9 -11.27 -19.21 -6.42
C PRO A 9 -10.80 -18.91 -7.84
N LYS A 10 -11.37 -19.60 -8.84
CA LYS A 10 -11.06 -19.38 -10.26
C LYS A 10 -11.39 -17.96 -10.72
N PHE A 11 -12.51 -17.40 -10.27
CA PHE A 11 -12.88 -16.02 -10.57
C PHE A 11 -11.92 -15.04 -9.91
N ALA A 12 -11.62 -15.22 -8.61
CA ALA A 12 -10.70 -14.37 -7.86
C ALA A 12 -9.31 -14.35 -8.50
N THR A 13 -8.74 -15.52 -8.80
CA THR A 13 -7.42 -15.63 -9.46
C THR A 13 -7.41 -14.99 -10.84
N LYS A 14 -8.48 -15.17 -11.65
CA LYS A 14 -8.58 -14.55 -12.97
C LYS A 14 -8.66 -13.02 -12.89
N MET A 15 -9.36 -12.48 -11.90
CA MET A 15 -9.44 -11.04 -11.70
C MET A 15 -8.13 -10.46 -11.18
N LEU A 16 -7.45 -11.17 -10.29
CA LEU A 16 -6.10 -10.81 -9.86
C LEU A 16 -5.12 -10.82 -11.03
N GLU A 17 -5.15 -11.84 -11.90
CA GLU A 17 -4.30 -11.89 -13.09
C GLU A 17 -4.51 -10.67 -14.00
N LYS A 18 -5.77 -10.26 -14.23
CA LYS A 18 -6.09 -9.03 -14.97
C LYS A 18 -5.53 -7.78 -14.27
N ALA A 19 -5.70 -7.67 -12.95
CA ALA A 19 -5.15 -6.56 -12.17
C ALA A 19 -3.61 -6.49 -12.27
N LEU A 20 -2.92 -7.63 -12.28
CA LEU A 20 -1.46 -7.70 -12.43
C LEU A 20 -0.97 -7.34 -13.84
N GLN A 21 -1.80 -7.54 -14.87
CA GLN A 21 -1.47 -7.11 -16.23
C GLN A 21 -1.47 -5.59 -16.37
N LEU A 22 -2.18 -4.88 -15.51
CA LEU A 22 -2.13 -3.41 -15.43
C LEU A 22 -0.83 -3.00 -14.73
N TYR A 23 0.09 -2.39 -15.47
CA TYR A 23 1.32 -1.84 -14.88
C TYR A 23 1.04 -0.43 -14.34
N THR A 24 0.94 -0.32 -13.01
CA THR A 24 0.52 0.90 -12.31
C THR A 24 1.55 1.35 -11.28
N PRO A 25 2.75 1.80 -11.70
CA PRO A 25 3.68 2.43 -10.75
C PRO A 25 3.03 3.66 -10.10
N SER A 26 3.53 4.07 -8.95
CA SER A 26 2.98 5.22 -8.21
C SER A 26 2.84 6.44 -9.14
N LEU A 27 1.71 7.16 -9.00
CA LEU A 27 1.23 8.26 -9.87
C LEU A 27 0.77 7.85 -11.29
N SER A 28 0.69 6.55 -11.60
CA SER A 28 0.17 6.01 -12.86
C SER A 28 -0.96 4.98 -12.65
N GLU A 29 -1.74 5.13 -11.59
CA GLU A 29 -2.73 4.15 -11.12
C GLU A 29 -4.07 4.24 -11.83
N LYS A 30 -4.29 5.27 -12.66
CA LYS A 30 -5.56 5.51 -13.36
C LYS A 30 -6.18 4.26 -14.02
N PRO A 31 -5.43 3.41 -14.76
CA PRO A 31 -6.00 2.20 -15.35
C PRO A 31 -6.51 1.20 -14.30
N MET A 32 -5.85 1.09 -13.15
CA MET A 32 -6.30 0.24 -12.04
C MET A 32 -7.51 0.87 -11.34
N ALA A 33 -7.53 2.19 -11.18
CA ALA A 33 -8.66 2.89 -10.59
C ALA A 33 -9.95 2.70 -11.43
N GLU A 34 -9.86 2.87 -12.75
CA GLU A 34 -10.96 2.62 -13.68
C GLU A 34 -11.41 1.16 -13.65
N PHE A 35 -10.46 0.22 -13.63
CA PHE A 35 -10.76 -1.21 -13.50
C PHE A 35 -11.48 -1.54 -12.20
N LEU A 36 -11.07 -0.99 -11.07
CA LEU A 36 -11.73 -1.23 -9.77
C LEU A 36 -13.10 -0.57 -9.70
N ALA A 37 -13.27 0.64 -10.23
CA ALA A 37 -14.58 1.30 -10.26
C ALA A 37 -15.61 0.49 -11.07
N ASP A 38 -15.21 0.01 -12.25
CA ASP A 38 -16.02 -0.90 -13.09
C ASP A 38 -16.36 -2.20 -12.32
N LYS A 39 -15.39 -2.77 -11.60
CA LYS A 39 -15.64 -3.98 -10.80
C LYS A 39 -16.52 -3.71 -9.58
N CYS A 40 -16.43 -2.54 -8.96
CA CYS A 40 -17.33 -2.16 -7.88
C CYS A 40 -18.78 -2.09 -8.37
N ASP A 41 -19.01 -1.57 -9.58
CA ASP A 41 -20.34 -1.52 -10.19
C ASP A 41 -20.89 -2.93 -10.46
N ASP A 42 -20.08 -3.80 -11.10
CA ASP A 42 -20.41 -5.22 -11.31
C ASP A 42 -20.77 -5.97 -10.01
N LEU A 43 -20.15 -5.57 -8.90
CA LEU A 43 -20.31 -6.19 -7.57
C LEU A 43 -21.42 -5.52 -6.74
N GLY A 44 -22.13 -4.56 -7.33
CA GLY A 44 -23.27 -3.87 -6.73
C GLY A 44 -22.89 -2.99 -5.54
N PHE A 45 -21.72 -2.36 -5.58
CA PHE A 45 -21.41 -1.26 -4.69
C PHE A 45 -22.24 -0.03 -5.08
N GLU A 46 -22.43 0.86 -4.11
CA GLU A 46 -23.11 2.15 -4.23
C GLU A 46 -22.06 3.27 -4.04
N ASP A 47 -22.40 4.50 -4.39
CA ASP A 47 -21.56 5.69 -4.15
C ASP A 47 -20.11 5.56 -4.68
N ILE A 48 -19.93 4.93 -5.85
CA ILE A 48 -18.62 4.69 -6.47
C ILE A 48 -18.06 6.00 -7.02
N GLN A 49 -16.87 6.38 -6.56
CA GLN A 49 -16.19 7.59 -7.00
C GLN A 49 -14.68 7.35 -7.15
N ILE A 50 -14.10 8.03 -8.15
CA ILE A 50 -12.66 8.26 -8.23
C ILE A 50 -12.45 9.70 -7.77
N ASP A 51 -11.70 9.88 -6.70
CA ASP A 51 -11.53 11.19 -6.10
C ASP A 51 -10.50 12.08 -6.81
N GLU A 52 -10.30 13.29 -6.30
CA GLU A 52 -9.44 14.31 -6.89
C GLU A 52 -7.95 13.93 -6.95
N VAL A 53 -7.49 12.98 -6.13
CA VAL A 53 -6.13 12.44 -6.19
C VAL A 53 -6.05 11.09 -6.91
N GLY A 54 -7.20 10.48 -7.23
CA GLY A 54 -7.30 9.22 -7.95
C GLY A 54 -7.63 8.00 -7.10
N ASN A 55 -7.99 8.17 -5.82
CA ASN A 55 -8.45 7.05 -4.99
C ASN A 55 -9.79 6.54 -5.51
N VAL A 56 -9.98 5.22 -5.52
CA VAL A 56 -11.29 4.61 -5.70
C VAL A 56 -11.95 4.48 -4.34
N ILE A 57 -13.15 5.02 -4.18
CA ILE A 57 -13.95 4.90 -2.97
C ILE A 57 -15.31 4.34 -3.38
N ALA A 58 -15.73 3.26 -2.76
CA ALA A 58 -17.01 2.62 -3.03
C ALA A 58 -17.65 2.11 -1.74
N LYS A 59 -18.98 2.14 -1.66
CA LYS A 59 -19.73 1.77 -0.45
C LYS A 59 -20.56 0.52 -0.69
N LYS A 60 -20.66 -0.33 0.32
CA LYS A 60 -21.58 -1.48 0.32
C LYS A 60 -22.30 -1.54 1.67
N GLY A 61 -23.58 -1.88 1.64
CA GLY A 61 -24.39 -1.99 2.84
C GLY A 61 -24.74 -0.66 3.50
N THR A 62 -25.40 -0.76 4.65
CA THR A 62 -25.96 0.36 5.38
C THR A 62 -25.93 0.09 6.89
N GLY A 63 -25.88 1.15 7.69
CA GLY A 63 -25.91 1.08 9.15
C GLY A 63 -24.52 0.97 9.78
N SER A 64 -24.48 0.56 11.05
CA SER A 64 -23.26 0.34 11.82
C SER A 64 -22.99 -1.16 12.03
N PRO A 65 -21.73 -1.57 12.19
CA PRO A 65 -20.52 -0.75 12.15
C PRO A 65 -20.16 -0.28 10.73
N ARG A 66 -19.37 0.80 10.66
CA ARG A 66 -18.81 1.37 9.43
C ARG A 66 -17.33 0.99 9.34
N ILE A 67 -17.00 0.05 8.46
CA ILE A 67 -15.66 -0.51 8.34
C ILE A 67 -15.04 -0.04 7.03
N MET A 68 -13.82 0.49 7.08
CA MET A 68 -13.01 0.79 5.90
C MET A 68 -12.09 -0.39 5.59
N LEU A 69 -12.15 -0.90 4.35
CA LEU A 69 -11.15 -1.82 3.81
C LEU A 69 -10.29 -1.04 2.81
N CYS A 70 -9.04 -0.75 3.19
CA CYS A 70 -8.14 0.10 2.43
C CYS A 70 -6.92 -0.69 1.94
N GLY A 71 -6.76 -0.84 0.63
CA GLY A 71 -5.52 -1.34 0.01
C GLY A 71 -4.98 -0.31 -0.98
N HIS A 72 -3.74 -0.48 -1.44
CA HIS A 72 -3.14 0.40 -2.44
C HIS A 72 -3.08 -0.23 -3.83
N MET A 73 -3.20 0.62 -4.86
CA MET A 73 -3.25 0.23 -6.27
C MET A 73 -1.89 0.30 -6.96
N ASP A 74 -0.98 1.10 -6.40
CA ASP A 74 0.33 1.32 -6.96
C ASP A 74 1.27 0.15 -6.70
N VAL A 75 2.41 0.22 -7.35
CA VAL A 75 3.48 -0.77 -7.21
C VAL A 75 4.81 -0.06 -7.38
N VAL A 76 5.88 -0.57 -6.76
CA VAL A 76 7.22 -0.08 -7.09
C VAL A 76 7.58 -0.30 -8.57
N PRO A 77 8.45 0.55 -9.17
CA PRO A 77 8.91 0.39 -10.53
C PRO A 77 9.51 -0.99 -10.83
N GLY A 78 9.35 -1.44 -12.08
CA GLY A 78 9.91 -2.68 -12.58
C GLY A 78 8.84 -3.69 -12.99
N LYS A 79 8.88 -4.12 -14.24
CA LYS A 79 7.90 -5.04 -14.82
C LYS A 79 8.30 -6.48 -14.53
N VAL A 80 7.35 -7.23 -13.98
CA VAL A 80 7.45 -8.69 -13.83
C VAL A 80 6.39 -9.30 -14.73
N LYS A 81 6.79 -10.20 -15.63
CA LYS A 81 5.86 -10.89 -16.53
C LYS A 81 4.85 -11.67 -15.71
N VAL A 82 3.57 -11.38 -15.94
CA VAL A 82 2.46 -12.13 -15.33
C VAL A 82 2.48 -13.56 -15.85
N ARG A 83 2.55 -14.52 -14.94
CA ARG A 83 2.54 -15.95 -15.26
C ARG A 83 2.11 -16.78 -14.07
N THR A 84 1.51 -17.92 -14.36
CA THR A 84 1.16 -18.93 -13.36
C THR A 84 2.09 -20.11 -13.51
N GLU A 85 2.75 -20.52 -12.42
CA GLU A 85 3.58 -21.73 -12.37
C GLU A 85 3.14 -22.55 -11.15
N GLY A 86 2.56 -23.72 -11.40
CA GLY A 86 1.92 -24.53 -10.35
C GLY A 86 0.81 -23.75 -9.64
N ASP A 87 0.90 -23.69 -8.32
CA ASP A 87 -0.04 -22.97 -7.45
C ASP A 87 0.34 -21.49 -7.22
N SER A 88 1.36 -20.99 -7.92
CA SER A 88 1.88 -19.63 -7.75
C SER A 88 1.56 -18.72 -8.93
N LEU A 89 1.02 -17.53 -8.63
CA LEU A 89 0.80 -16.44 -9.59
C LEU A 89 1.88 -15.38 -9.38
N TYR A 90 2.68 -15.16 -10.42
CA TYR A 90 3.76 -14.18 -10.42
C TYR A 90 3.33 -12.92 -11.16
N GLY A 91 3.72 -11.77 -10.65
CA GLY A 91 3.45 -10.47 -11.27
C GLY A 91 3.87 -9.34 -10.33
N ARG A 92 4.09 -8.15 -10.90
CA ARG A 92 4.33 -6.94 -10.09
C ARG A 92 3.00 -6.58 -9.42
N GLY A 93 2.99 -6.48 -8.09
CA GLY A 93 1.75 -6.32 -7.33
C GLY A 93 1.18 -7.61 -6.74
N ALA A 94 1.72 -8.78 -7.09
CA ALA A 94 1.11 -10.07 -6.73
C ALA A 94 1.09 -10.35 -5.23
N SER A 95 2.05 -9.79 -4.49
CA SER A 95 2.03 -9.76 -3.02
C SER A 95 1.66 -8.37 -2.52
N ASP A 96 2.34 -7.35 -3.04
CA ASP A 96 2.29 -5.97 -2.55
C ASP A 96 1.82 -5.00 -3.65
N ALA A 97 0.57 -4.52 -3.63
CA ALA A 97 -0.52 -5.02 -2.77
C ALA A 97 -1.79 -5.41 -3.53
N LYS A 98 -1.70 -5.70 -4.83
CA LYS A 98 -2.87 -6.02 -5.66
C LYS A 98 -3.61 -7.28 -5.20
N ALA A 99 -2.94 -8.30 -4.67
CA ALA A 99 -3.63 -9.48 -4.16
C ALA A 99 -4.45 -9.19 -2.89
N PRO A 100 -3.89 -8.60 -1.82
CA PRO A 100 -4.67 -8.10 -0.69
C PRO A 100 -5.81 -7.16 -1.09
N LEU A 101 -5.56 -6.20 -1.99
CA LEU A 101 -6.56 -5.26 -2.48
C LEU A 101 -7.76 -5.97 -3.13
N MET A 102 -7.50 -6.92 -4.03
CA MET A 102 -8.56 -7.69 -4.69
C MET A 102 -9.30 -8.59 -3.68
N ALA A 103 -8.60 -9.17 -2.70
CA ALA A 103 -9.23 -9.94 -1.63
C ALA A 103 -10.18 -9.07 -0.79
N MET A 104 -9.77 -7.84 -0.45
CA MET A 104 -10.62 -6.86 0.24
C MET A 104 -11.84 -6.46 -0.57
N LEU A 105 -11.69 -6.23 -1.88
CA LEU A 105 -12.81 -5.92 -2.77
C LEU A 105 -13.86 -7.04 -2.73
N PHE A 106 -13.42 -8.29 -2.84
CA PHE A 106 -14.31 -9.45 -2.81
C PHE A 106 -14.95 -9.70 -1.44
N ALA A 107 -14.20 -9.46 -0.36
CA ALA A 107 -14.76 -9.51 0.99
C ALA A 107 -15.85 -8.44 1.17
N ALA A 108 -15.58 -7.20 0.75
CA ALA A 108 -16.57 -6.12 0.79
C ALA A 108 -17.81 -6.42 -0.07
N ALA A 109 -17.64 -7.04 -1.24
CA ALA A 109 -18.75 -7.44 -2.12
C ALA A 109 -19.67 -8.51 -1.50
N SER A 110 -19.12 -9.35 -0.60
CA SER A 110 -19.84 -10.48 -0.01
C SER A 110 -20.79 -10.10 1.14
N ILE A 111 -20.73 -8.87 1.64
CA ILE A 111 -21.58 -8.45 2.76
C ILE A 111 -23.03 -8.25 2.33
N GLU A 112 -23.96 -8.56 3.23
CA GLU A 112 -25.38 -8.24 3.02
C GLU A 112 -25.70 -6.80 3.43
N LYS A 113 -26.73 -6.21 2.83
CA LYS A 113 -27.03 -4.78 2.96
C LYS A 113 -27.30 -4.31 4.40
N ASN A 114 -27.74 -5.21 5.28
CA ASN A 114 -28.16 -4.93 6.65
C ASN A 114 -27.12 -5.35 7.72
N GLN A 115 -25.89 -5.70 7.32
CA GLN A 115 -24.82 -6.14 8.23
C GLN A 115 -23.82 -5.03 8.60
N GLY A 116 -24.18 -3.77 8.35
CA GLY A 116 -23.31 -2.62 8.50
C GLY A 116 -22.89 -2.02 7.16
N THR A 117 -22.00 -1.04 7.21
CA THR A 117 -21.48 -0.34 6.03
C THR A 117 -20.01 -0.68 5.84
N VAL A 118 -19.63 -1.14 4.64
CA VAL A 118 -18.23 -1.25 4.25
C VAL A 118 -17.90 -0.16 3.25
N ILE A 119 -16.78 0.52 3.47
CA ILE A 119 -16.20 1.46 2.54
C ILE A 119 -14.92 0.84 2.01
N PHE A 120 -14.94 0.45 0.74
CA PHE A 120 -13.77 -0.01 0.02
C PHE A 120 -12.98 1.18 -0.49
N VAL A 121 -11.67 1.17 -0.23
CA VAL A 121 -10.73 2.19 -0.71
C VAL A 121 -9.58 1.52 -1.46
N GLY A 122 -9.43 1.87 -2.73
CA GLY A 122 -8.21 1.66 -3.50
C GLY A 122 -7.39 2.95 -3.49
N ALA A 123 -6.35 3.00 -2.67
CA ALA A 123 -5.51 4.18 -2.50
C ALA A 123 -4.43 4.30 -3.60
N VAL A 124 -4.04 5.53 -3.91
CA VAL A 124 -2.92 5.85 -4.80
C VAL A 124 -1.66 6.25 -4.03
N ASP A 125 -0.51 6.08 -4.69
CA ASP A 125 0.80 6.58 -4.25
C ASP A 125 1.19 6.17 -2.82
N GLU A 126 0.89 4.94 -2.41
CA GLU A 126 1.31 4.42 -1.09
C GLU A 126 2.83 4.26 -1.03
N GLU A 127 3.42 3.65 -2.07
CA GLU A 127 4.85 3.36 -2.19
C GLU A 127 5.69 4.64 -2.40
N GLY A 128 5.02 5.76 -2.64
CA GLY A 128 5.59 7.09 -2.82
C GLY A 128 5.39 7.98 -1.58
N ASN A 129 4.51 8.99 -1.71
CA ASN A 129 4.31 10.01 -0.67
C ASN A 129 3.04 9.79 0.15
N ALA A 130 2.37 8.65 0.00
CA ALA A 130 1.10 8.31 0.63
C ALA A 130 0.01 9.35 0.35
N ILE A 131 -0.05 9.89 -0.87
CA ILE A 131 -1.01 10.96 -1.24
C ILE A 131 -2.45 10.47 -1.04
N GLY A 132 -2.75 9.23 -1.44
CA GLY A 132 -4.09 8.66 -1.38
C GLY A 132 -4.67 8.67 0.03
N ILE A 133 -4.01 8.00 0.97
CA ILE A 133 -4.48 7.91 2.36
C ILE A 133 -4.49 9.27 3.07
N LYS A 134 -3.51 10.15 2.79
CA LYS A 134 -3.50 11.52 3.32
C LYS A 134 -4.72 12.31 2.87
N ASN A 135 -5.22 12.04 1.66
CA ASN A 135 -6.44 12.66 1.17
C ASN A 135 -7.69 12.11 1.89
N ILE A 136 -7.77 10.78 2.06
CA ILE A 136 -8.87 10.12 2.79
C ILE A 136 -9.00 10.66 4.22
N VAL A 137 -7.89 10.80 4.95
CA VAL A 137 -7.91 11.32 6.33
C VAL A 137 -8.50 12.73 6.40
N LYS A 138 -8.25 13.58 5.41
CA LYS A 138 -8.80 14.96 5.34
C LYS A 138 -10.30 15.00 5.10
N LYS A 139 -10.91 13.92 4.58
CA LYS A 139 -12.35 13.86 4.29
C LYS A 139 -13.21 13.60 5.52
N GLU A 140 -12.60 13.32 6.68
CA GLU A 140 -13.29 13.10 7.96
C GLU A 140 -14.47 12.11 7.84
N MET A 141 -14.23 11.03 7.09
CA MET A 141 -15.24 9.99 6.92
C MET A 141 -15.57 9.35 8.28
N ASN A 142 -16.86 9.25 8.58
CA ASN A 142 -17.34 8.57 9.77
C ASN A 142 -17.10 7.04 9.62
N ILE A 143 -15.98 6.55 10.15
CA ILE A 143 -15.50 5.17 10.11
C ILE A 143 -15.28 4.70 11.55
N ASP A 144 -15.80 3.53 11.91
CA ASP A 144 -15.59 2.91 13.24
C ASP A 144 -14.30 2.10 13.29
N TYR A 145 -13.96 1.39 12.19
CA TYR A 145 -12.78 0.52 12.11
C TYR A 145 -12.15 0.57 10.72
N ALA A 146 -10.82 0.40 10.65
CA ALA A 146 -10.08 0.32 9.39
C ALA A 146 -9.23 -0.95 9.34
N VAL A 147 -9.22 -1.62 8.18
CA VAL A 147 -8.37 -2.76 7.88
C VAL A 147 -7.53 -2.41 6.65
N PHE A 148 -6.21 -2.57 6.75
CA PHE A 148 -5.26 -2.24 5.69
C PHE A 148 -4.78 -3.50 4.96
N GLY A 149 -4.81 -3.46 3.63
CA GLY A 149 -4.53 -4.56 2.74
C GLY A 149 -3.04 -4.75 2.48
N GLU A 150 -2.27 -5.02 3.53
CA GLU A 150 -0.83 -5.26 3.44
C GLU A 150 -0.50 -6.76 3.49
N PRO A 151 0.62 -7.20 2.87
CA PRO A 151 1.03 -8.61 2.89
C PRO A 151 1.45 -9.02 4.32
N SER A 152 0.48 -9.51 5.08
CA SER A 152 0.65 -10.03 6.44
C SER A 152 0.61 -11.55 6.52
N GLY A 153 0.35 -12.23 5.40
CA GLY A 153 0.08 -13.68 5.37
C GLY A 153 -1.39 -13.99 5.68
N ILE A 154 -1.80 -15.25 5.48
CA ILE A 154 -3.23 -15.65 5.60
C ILE A 154 -3.63 -16.17 6.98
N LYS A 155 -2.67 -16.33 7.90
CA LYS A 155 -2.88 -16.97 9.22
C LYS A 155 -2.72 -16.01 10.40
N GLN A 156 -2.36 -14.76 10.15
CA GLN A 156 -2.00 -13.80 11.19
C GLN A 156 -2.55 -12.41 10.84
N VAL A 157 -2.70 -11.58 11.86
CA VAL A 157 -3.15 -10.19 11.72
C VAL A 157 -2.05 -9.27 12.22
N THR A 158 -1.56 -8.39 11.37
CA THR A 158 -0.62 -7.34 11.77
C THR A 158 -1.39 -6.23 12.47
N ILE A 159 -1.15 -6.05 13.77
CA ILE A 159 -1.87 -5.07 14.60
C ILE A 159 -1.14 -3.73 14.75
N ALA A 160 0.14 -3.67 14.39
CA ALA A 160 0.96 -2.48 14.54
C ALA A 160 2.17 -2.50 13.58
N TYR A 161 2.67 -1.32 13.28
CA TYR A 161 3.92 -1.09 12.56
C TYR A 161 4.90 -0.34 13.46
N LYS A 162 6.20 -0.53 13.22
CA LYS A 162 7.24 0.28 13.87
C LYS A 162 7.16 1.72 13.34
N GLY A 163 7.36 2.70 14.22
CA GLY A 163 7.51 4.09 13.81
C GLY A 163 8.74 4.26 12.89
N ARG A 164 8.64 5.16 11.91
CA ARG A 164 9.74 5.50 10.99
C ARG A 164 10.15 6.95 11.19
N LEU A 165 11.45 7.17 11.42
CA LEU A 165 12.07 8.49 11.40
C LEU A 165 13.10 8.52 10.26
N ALA A 166 12.94 9.44 9.32
CA ALA A 166 13.91 9.69 8.26
C ALA A 166 14.64 11.01 8.54
N ILE A 167 15.98 10.97 8.56
CA ILE A 167 16.84 12.13 8.85
C ILE A 167 17.75 12.38 7.64
N ASN A 168 17.73 13.60 7.11
CA ASN A 168 18.70 14.06 6.12
C ASN A 168 19.88 14.71 6.81
N LEU A 169 21.05 14.08 6.73
CA LEU A 169 22.28 14.56 7.35
C LEU A 169 23.20 15.18 6.31
N LYS A 170 23.71 16.38 6.61
CA LYS A 170 24.74 17.05 5.81
C LYS A 170 25.99 17.20 6.67
N ILE A 171 27.08 16.56 6.25
CA ILE A 171 28.38 16.62 6.93
C ILE A 171 29.32 17.42 6.03
N SER A 172 29.82 18.52 6.58
CA SER A 172 30.76 19.41 5.91
C SER A 172 32.06 19.42 6.68
N VAL A 173 33.19 19.38 5.97
CA VAL A 173 34.52 19.64 6.51
C VAL A 173 34.97 21.04 6.08
N PRO A 174 35.83 21.72 6.85
CA PRO A 174 36.22 23.11 6.57
C PRO A 174 36.97 23.28 5.24
N ASP A 175 37.85 22.34 4.92
CA ASP A 175 38.83 22.46 3.83
C ASP A 175 38.84 21.22 2.92
N SER A 176 39.29 21.39 1.68
CA SER A 176 39.59 20.30 0.76
C SER A 176 41.09 20.24 0.44
N SER A 177 41.63 19.04 0.26
CA SER A 177 43.03 18.83 -0.07
C SER A 177 43.19 17.88 -1.26
N HIS A 178 44.39 17.86 -1.84
CA HIS A 178 44.71 16.92 -2.91
C HIS A 178 44.61 15.48 -2.38
N ALA A 179 44.00 14.57 -3.15
CA ALA A 179 43.73 13.19 -2.71
C ALA A 179 45.00 12.41 -2.28
N SER A 180 46.18 12.81 -2.77
CA SER A 180 47.47 12.21 -2.39
C SER A 180 48.09 12.78 -1.11
N ALA A 181 47.48 13.79 -0.48
CA ALA A 181 47.92 14.41 0.76
C ALA A 181 46.78 14.45 1.81
N PRO A 182 46.18 13.30 2.15
CA PRO A 182 44.98 13.22 2.99
C PRO A 182 45.16 13.76 4.42
N TRP A 183 46.41 13.90 4.91
CA TRP A 183 46.70 14.46 6.23
C TRP A 183 46.52 15.98 6.32
N LEU A 184 46.28 16.68 5.20
CA LEU A 184 46.15 18.14 5.17
C LEU A 184 44.71 18.62 5.46
N SER A 185 43.70 17.79 5.28
CA SER A 185 42.31 18.15 5.56
C SER A 185 41.51 16.95 6.03
N LYS A 186 40.42 17.19 6.74
CA LYS A 186 39.44 16.13 7.04
C LYS A 186 38.74 15.66 5.78
N ASN A 187 38.31 14.41 5.77
CA ASN A 187 37.49 13.84 4.72
C ASN A 187 36.04 13.70 5.20
N ALA A 188 35.09 14.35 4.52
CA ALA A 188 33.69 14.31 4.90
C ALA A 188 33.08 12.88 4.89
N ILE A 189 33.61 11.97 4.06
CA ILE A 189 33.17 10.57 4.01
C ILE A 189 33.67 9.78 5.23
N GLU A 190 34.89 10.07 5.69
CA GLU A 190 35.43 9.42 6.88
C GLU A 190 34.72 9.92 8.15
N GLU A 191 34.54 11.25 8.26
CA GLU A 191 33.80 11.85 9.37
C GLU A 191 32.34 11.39 9.41
N SER A 192 31.71 11.17 8.24
CA SER A 192 30.35 10.60 8.19
C SER A 192 30.30 9.16 8.64
N THR A 193 31.32 8.36 8.31
CA THR A 193 31.41 6.97 8.78
C THR A 193 31.55 6.90 10.30
N ILE A 194 32.35 7.79 10.90
CA ILE A 194 32.50 7.90 12.36
C ILE A 194 31.16 8.26 13.00
N PHE A 195 30.49 9.31 12.52
CA PHE A 195 29.20 9.74 13.04
C PHE A 195 28.13 8.64 12.98
N VAL A 196 28.01 7.96 11.83
CA VAL A 196 27.03 6.88 11.64
C VAL A 196 27.31 5.72 12.61
N LYS A 197 28.59 5.39 12.84
CA LYS A 197 28.99 4.36 13.78
C LYS A 197 28.59 4.73 15.21
N GLU A 198 28.92 5.93 15.68
CA GLU A 198 28.55 6.38 17.03
C GLU A 198 27.03 6.45 17.23
N LEU A 199 26.30 6.91 16.20
CA LEU A 199 24.84 6.93 16.25
C LEU A 199 24.27 5.53 16.37
N LYS A 200 24.78 4.58 15.57
CA LYS A 200 24.36 3.17 15.63
C LYS A 200 24.63 2.58 17.02
N GLU A 201 25.85 2.75 17.55
CA GLU A 201 26.22 2.26 18.88
C GLU A 201 25.31 2.83 19.97
N LYS A 202 24.99 4.13 19.93
CA LYS A 202 24.05 4.75 20.87
C LYS A 202 22.62 4.22 20.73
N LEU A 203 22.13 4.04 19.51
CA LEU A 203 20.78 3.55 19.26
C LEU A 203 20.61 2.07 19.64
N GLU A 204 21.68 1.28 19.54
CA GLU A 204 21.67 -0.15 19.87
C GLU A 204 21.99 -0.44 21.35
N ALA A 205 22.70 0.45 22.05
CA ALA A 205 23.06 0.27 23.46
C ALA A 205 21.87 0.10 24.41
N ASP A 206 20.70 0.65 24.07
CA ASP A 206 19.48 0.58 24.87
C ASP A 206 18.46 -0.44 24.34
N GLN A 207 18.85 -1.33 23.41
CA GLN A 207 17.94 -2.32 22.78
C GLN A 207 17.90 -3.70 23.46
N ASP A 208 18.61 -3.88 24.57
CA ASP A 208 18.47 -5.08 25.42
C ASP A 208 17.15 -5.00 26.22
N GLY A 209 16.06 -5.41 25.58
CA GLY A 209 14.75 -5.66 26.18
C GLY A 209 14.22 -7.03 25.80
#